data_AF-A0A519UM44-F1
#
_entry.id   AF-A0A519UM44-F1
#
_cell.length_a   1.000
_cell.length_b   1.000
_cell.length_c   1.000
_cell.angle_alpha   90.00
_cell.angle_beta   90.00
_cell.angle_gamma   90.00
#
_symmetry.space_group_name_H-M   'P 1'
#
loop_
_entity.id
_entity.type
_entity.pdbx_description
1 polymer ?
#
loop_
_entity_poly.entity_id
_entity_poly.type
_entity_poly.pdbx_seq_one_letter_code
_entity_poly.pdbx_strand_id
1 'polypeptide(L)'
;MKSPWTLALLVLAVLADLAFTYAQNLQLSIDGDLAAIVLPRADYASILHDPFGWQVLTQGAWYAATNRFFSHVAMREYCLYVPQLLQAFFSPVDSVYQSIALLNTVGQALLLYVLGWYAAGTRRLRSPQLWLAMALMAPFFQITGYNGQMAVIDNAFTYNFFYAFPLLLLLVLLWPLYRAGRAGQPVRHHPRQQH
;
A
#
# COMPACT_ATOMS: atom_id res chain seq x y z
N MET A 1 28.56 -10.86 -9.07
CA MET A 1 27.84 -11.07 -10.35
C MET A 1 27.27 -9.74 -10.81
N LYS A 2 27.87 -9.06 -11.78
CA LYS A 2 27.37 -7.77 -12.31
C LYS A 2 27.34 -7.81 -13.83
N SER A 3 26.60 -8.76 -14.38
CA SER A 3 26.20 -8.65 -15.79
C SER A 3 25.01 -7.69 -15.85
N PRO A 4 25.03 -6.66 -16.71
CA PRO A 4 23.89 -5.75 -16.88
C PRO A 4 22.59 -6.52 -17.22
N TRP A 5 22.73 -7.68 -17.87
CA TRP A 5 21.64 -8.58 -18.21
C TRP A 5 20.91 -9.15 -16.99
N THR A 6 21.62 -9.45 -15.90
CA THR A 6 20.97 -9.98 -14.68
C THR A 6 20.05 -8.95 -14.06
N LEU A 7 20.48 -7.69 -13.99
CA LEU A 7 19.65 -6.61 -13.47
C LEU A 7 18.42 -6.41 -14.37
N ALA A 8 18.61 -6.37 -15.69
CA ALA A 8 17.52 -6.22 -16.64
C ALA A 8 16.48 -7.35 -16.49
N LEU A 9 16.91 -8.60 -16.38
CA LEU A 9 16.01 -9.75 -16.19
C LEU A 9 15.21 -9.65 -14.89
N LEU A 10 15.85 -9.26 -13.78
CA LEU A 10 15.16 -9.10 -12.49
C LEU A 10 14.15 -7.96 -12.51
N VAL A 11 14.50 -6.83 -13.13
CA VAL A 11 13.58 -5.70 -13.34
C VAL A 11 12.39 -6.15 -14.17
N LEU A 12 12.63 -6.82 -15.29
CA LEU A 12 11.57 -7.32 -16.17
C LEU A 12 10.66 -8.32 -15.44
N ALA A 13 11.22 -9.22 -14.63
CA ALA A 13 10.43 -10.18 -13.85
C ALA A 13 9.47 -9.48 -12.88
N VAL A 14 9.95 -8.49 -12.13
CA VAL A 14 9.09 -7.72 -11.20
C VAL A 14 8.06 -6.87 -11.95
N LEU A 15 8.44 -6.24 -13.06
CA LEU A 15 7.48 -5.45 -13.85
C LEU A 15 6.41 -6.32 -14.51
N ALA A 16 6.78 -7.52 -14.97
CA ALA A 16 5.82 -8.48 -15.52
C ALA A 16 4.83 -8.95 -14.45
N ASP A 17 5.31 -9.24 -13.24
CA ASP A 17 4.47 -9.58 -12.09
C ASP A 17 3.49 -8.44 -11.75
N LEU A 18 3.98 -7.20 -11.65
CA LEU A 18 3.12 -6.03 -11.37
C LEU A 18 2.09 -5.77 -12.48
N ALA A 19 2.47 -5.93 -13.74
CA ALA A 19 1.56 -5.80 -14.88
C ALA A 19 0.49 -6.90 -14.86
N PHE A 20 0.87 -8.12 -14.49
CA PHE A 20 -0.05 -9.23 -14.33
C PHE A 20 -1.02 -8.99 -13.16
N THR A 21 -0.52 -8.59 -11.99
CA THR A 21 -1.33 -8.11 -10.85
C THR A 21 -2.33 -7.04 -11.29
N TYR A 22 -1.88 -6.04 -12.06
CA TYR A 22 -2.75 -4.97 -12.54
C TYR A 22 -3.90 -5.51 -13.38
N ALA A 23 -3.59 -6.37 -14.36
CA ALA A 23 -4.59 -7.00 -15.21
C ALA A 23 -5.58 -7.86 -14.41
N GLN A 24 -5.11 -8.55 -13.37
CA GLN A 24 -5.98 -9.32 -12.47
C GLN A 24 -6.92 -8.42 -11.67
N ASN A 25 -6.41 -7.32 -11.10
CA ASN A 25 -7.24 -6.39 -10.34
C ASN A 25 -8.35 -5.75 -11.15
N LEU A 26 -8.16 -5.55 -12.47
CA LEU A 26 -9.21 -5.03 -13.34
C LEU A 26 -10.44 -5.95 -13.43
N GLN A 27 -10.27 -7.24 -13.14
CA GLN A 27 -11.34 -8.23 -13.18
C GLN A 27 -11.92 -8.55 -11.80
N LEU A 28 -11.41 -7.94 -10.74
CA LEU A 28 -11.95 -8.13 -9.39
C LEU A 28 -13.26 -7.38 -9.21
N SER A 29 -14.16 -7.98 -8.43
CA SER A 29 -15.40 -7.32 -8.01
C SER A 29 -15.10 -6.24 -6.97
N ILE A 30 -15.87 -5.17 -6.98
CA ILE A 30 -15.81 -4.11 -5.96
C ILE A 30 -16.28 -4.69 -4.63
N ASP A 31 -15.50 -4.49 -3.56
CA ASP A 31 -15.85 -4.98 -2.23
C ASP A 31 -17.01 -4.19 -1.60
N GLY A 32 -17.71 -4.83 -0.67
CA GLY A 32 -18.95 -4.30 -0.08
C GLY A 32 -18.77 -3.09 0.83
N ASP A 33 -17.56 -2.85 1.34
CA ASP A 33 -17.29 -1.74 2.26
C ASP A 33 -17.08 -0.41 1.51
N LEU A 34 -16.70 -0.48 0.23
CA LEU A 34 -16.43 0.71 -0.59
C LEU A 34 -17.57 1.71 -0.57
N ALA A 35 -18.79 1.26 -0.88
CA ALA A 35 -19.94 2.15 -0.93
C ALA A 35 -20.23 2.79 0.43
N ALA A 36 -20.11 2.02 1.50
CA ALA A 36 -20.41 2.47 2.86
C ALA A 36 -19.41 3.50 3.41
N ILE A 37 -18.16 3.48 2.91
CA ILE A 37 -17.08 4.40 3.32
C ILE A 37 -17.06 5.65 2.44
N VAL A 38 -17.17 5.50 1.11
CA VAL A 38 -17.06 6.62 0.15
C VAL A 38 -18.31 7.51 0.20
N LEU A 39 -19.49 6.88 0.28
CA LEU A 39 -20.77 7.54 0.53
C LEU A 39 -21.17 7.20 1.97
N PRO A 40 -20.62 7.91 2.97
CA PRO A 40 -20.63 7.48 4.36
C PRO A 40 -22.05 7.23 4.85
N ARG A 41 -22.35 5.96 5.13
CA ARG A 41 -23.57 5.56 5.81
C ARG A 41 -23.56 6.17 7.23
N ALA A 42 -24.73 6.37 7.84
CA ALA A 42 -24.85 7.08 9.11
C ALA A 42 -23.97 6.51 10.25
N ASP A 43 -23.71 5.21 10.24
CA ASP A 43 -22.81 4.49 11.16
C ASP A 43 -21.32 4.80 10.95
N TYR A 44 -20.92 5.16 9.73
CA TYR A 44 -19.56 5.56 9.36
C TYR A 44 -19.37 7.08 9.35
N ALA A 45 -20.41 7.88 9.16
CA ALA A 45 -20.28 9.34 9.09
C ALA A 45 -19.63 9.95 10.35
N SER A 46 -19.96 9.40 11.53
CA SER A 46 -19.43 9.86 12.82
C SER A 46 -17.91 9.80 12.91
N ILE A 47 -17.26 8.82 12.28
CA ILE A 47 -15.79 8.71 12.33
C ILE A 47 -15.11 9.91 11.69
N LEU A 48 -15.72 10.50 10.65
CA LEU A 48 -15.18 11.63 9.90
C LEU A 48 -15.18 12.94 10.71
N HIS A 49 -15.81 12.94 11.89
CA HIS A 49 -15.86 14.07 12.81
C HIS A 49 -15.04 13.86 14.09
N ASP A 50 -14.37 12.71 14.24
CA ASP A 50 -13.53 12.41 15.40
C ASP A 50 -12.17 11.82 14.99
N PRO A 51 -11.23 12.66 14.51
CA PRO A 51 -9.98 12.19 13.91
C PRO A 51 -9.05 11.44 14.87
N PHE A 52 -9.14 11.74 16.16
CA PHE A 52 -8.31 11.15 17.20
C PHE A 52 -9.10 10.23 18.15
N GLY A 53 -10.38 9.98 17.88
CA GLY A 53 -11.22 9.13 18.74
C GLY A 53 -11.52 9.73 20.11
N TRP A 54 -11.46 11.05 20.25
CA TRP A 54 -11.60 11.72 21.54
C TRP A 54 -13.00 11.54 22.14
N GLN A 55 -14.05 11.55 21.31
CA GLN A 55 -15.43 11.40 21.77
C GLN A 55 -15.67 9.99 22.32
N VAL A 56 -15.02 8.97 21.75
CA VAL A 56 -15.08 7.61 22.28
C VAL A 56 -14.40 7.53 23.64
N LEU A 57 -13.21 8.14 23.77
CA LEU A 57 -12.43 8.09 25.01
C LEU A 57 -13.05 8.90 26.14
N THR A 58 -13.70 10.02 25.84
CA THR A 58 -14.19 10.96 26.86
C THR A 58 -15.69 10.93 27.11
N GLN A 59 -16.50 10.56 26.11
CA GLN A 59 -17.96 10.65 26.16
C GLN A 59 -18.63 9.29 26.04
N GLY A 60 -17.86 8.20 25.92
CA GLY A 60 -18.42 6.86 25.68
C GLY A 60 -19.15 6.75 24.35
N ALA A 61 -18.81 7.60 23.38
CA ALA A 61 -19.39 7.56 22.05
C ALA A 61 -19.10 6.21 21.38
N TRP A 62 -20.01 5.76 20.52
CA TRP A 62 -19.85 4.53 19.75
C TRP A 62 -20.11 4.80 18.27
N TYR A 63 -19.21 4.33 17.41
CA TYR A 63 -19.35 4.33 15.96
C TYR A 63 -18.49 3.21 15.37
N ALA A 64 -18.82 2.78 14.14
CA ALA A 64 -18.11 1.71 13.46
C ALA A 64 -16.66 2.10 13.14
N ALA A 65 -15.77 1.11 13.08
CA ALA A 65 -14.37 1.26 12.66
C ALA A 65 -13.56 2.30 13.47
N THR A 66 -13.74 2.37 14.79
CA THR A 66 -13.03 3.30 15.68
C THR A 66 -11.51 3.34 15.44
N ASN A 67 -10.90 4.52 15.59
CA ASN A 67 -9.46 4.79 15.37
C ASN A 67 -8.97 4.59 13.93
N ARG A 68 -9.87 4.56 12.92
CA ARG A 68 -9.52 4.39 11.50
C ARG A 68 -9.85 5.62 10.65
N PHE A 69 -9.95 6.80 11.27
CA PHE A 69 -10.27 8.07 10.59
C PHE A 69 -9.41 8.31 9.35
N PHE A 70 -8.08 8.23 9.50
CA PHE A 70 -7.17 8.53 8.38
C PHE A 70 -7.31 7.54 7.23
N SER A 71 -7.61 6.26 7.49
CA SER A 71 -7.89 5.28 6.45
C SER A 71 -9.20 5.58 5.73
N HIS A 72 -10.26 5.97 6.46
CA HIS A 72 -11.55 6.35 5.87
C HIS A 72 -11.42 7.58 4.98
N VAL A 73 -10.78 8.64 5.50
CA VAL A 73 -10.57 9.87 4.74
C VAL A 73 -9.70 9.58 3.53
N ALA A 74 -8.55 8.92 3.68
CA ALA A 74 -7.67 8.61 2.54
C ALA A 74 -8.39 7.83 1.44
N MET A 75 -9.17 6.80 1.82
CA MET A 75 -9.96 6.02 0.88
C MET A 75 -11.04 6.87 0.20
N ARG A 76 -11.82 7.63 0.96
CA ARG A 76 -12.88 8.48 0.44
C ARG A 76 -12.35 9.49 -0.56
N GLU A 77 -11.30 10.23 -0.19
CA GLU A 77 -10.70 11.24 -1.06
C GLU A 77 -10.12 10.59 -2.32
N TYR A 78 -9.44 9.44 -2.20
CA TYR A 78 -8.93 8.70 -3.36
C TYR A 78 -10.06 8.31 -4.32
N CYS A 79 -11.14 7.70 -3.80
CA CYS A 79 -12.27 7.25 -4.61
C CYS A 79 -13.08 8.39 -5.24
N LEU A 80 -13.06 9.59 -4.64
CA LEU A 80 -13.74 10.75 -5.21
C LEU A 80 -12.92 11.40 -6.32
N TYR A 81 -11.60 11.52 -6.16
CA TYR A 81 -10.77 12.28 -7.09
C TYR A 81 -10.09 11.43 -8.18
N VAL A 82 -9.59 10.25 -7.87
CA VAL A 82 -8.77 9.47 -8.81
C VAL A 82 -9.60 8.91 -9.98
N PRO A 83 -10.79 8.31 -9.77
CA PRO A 83 -11.66 7.93 -10.89
C PRO A 83 -12.00 9.11 -11.79
N GLN A 84 -12.29 10.30 -11.23
CA GLN A 84 -12.60 11.50 -12.01
C GLN A 84 -11.43 11.93 -12.90
N LEU A 85 -10.19 11.85 -12.40
CA LEU A 85 -9.00 12.11 -13.21
C LEU A 85 -8.86 11.10 -14.35
N LEU A 86 -9.13 9.82 -14.07
CA LEU A 86 -9.03 8.74 -15.05
C LEU A 86 -10.15 8.79 -16.10
N GLN A 87 -11.27 9.48 -15.85
CA GLN A 87 -12.33 9.69 -16.83
C GLN A 87 -11.88 10.51 -18.05
N ALA A 88 -10.73 11.19 -17.99
CA ALA A 88 -10.11 11.78 -19.17
C ALA A 88 -9.72 10.73 -20.23
N PHE A 89 -9.57 9.45 -19.84
CA PHE A 89 -9.14 8.36 -20.72
C PHE A 89 -10.12 7.18 -20.77
N PHE A 90 -10.97 7.02 -19.75
CA PHE A 90 -11.82 5.85 -19.57
C PHE A 90 -13.28 6.24 -19.34
N SER A 91 -14.21 5.31 -19.57
CA SER A 91 -15.62 5.52 -19.21
C SER A 91 -15.77 5.68 -17.68
N PRO A 92 -16.88 6.26 -17.17
CA PRO A 92 -17.09 6.42 -15.73
C PRO A 92 -16.96 5.11 -14.94
N VAL A 93 -17.50 4.02 -15.45
CA VAL A 93 -17.41 2.70 -14.80
C VAL A 93 -15.97 2.18 -14.85
N ASP A 94 -15.36 2.18 -16.04
CA ASP A 94 -13.99 1.69 -16.21
C ASP A 94 -13.00 2.49 -15.35
N SER A 95 -13.20 3.79 -15.20
CA SER A 95 -12.35 4.65 -14.38
C SER A 95 -12.28 4.20 -12.92
N VAL A 96 -13.35 3.63 -12.38
CA VAL A 96 -13.39 3.08 -11.02
C VAL A 96 -12.52 1.82 -10.95
N TYR A 97 -12.71 0.86 -11.86
CA TYR A 97 -11.89 -0.35 -11.92
C TYR A 97 -10.41 -0.06 -12.15
N GLN A 98 -10.10 0.90 -13.04
CA GLN A 98 -8.74 1.35 -13.30
C GLN A 98 -8.13 1.98 -12.05
N SER A 99 -8.89 2.79 -11.30
CA SER A 99 -8.40 3.39 -10.05
C SER A 99 -8.09 2.34 -8.98
N ILE A 100 -8.90 1.28 -8.89
CA ILE A 100 -8.73 0.17 -7.95
C ILE A 100 -7.48 -0.63 -8.32
N ALA A 101 -7.37 -1.04 -9.59
CA ALA A 101 -6.20 -1.76 -10.08
C ALA A 101 -4.92 -0.96 -9.91
N LEU A 102 -4.96 0.33 -10.20
CA LEU A 102 -3.82 1.23 -10.00
C LEU A 102 -3.39 1.28 -8.53
N LEU A 103 -4.34 1.47 -7.61
CA LEU A 103 -4.02 1.52 -6.19
C LEU A 103 -3.38 0.22 -5.71
N ASN A 104 -3.98 -0.92 -6.05
CA ASN A 104 -3.53 -2.22 -5.59
C ASN A 104 -2.13 -2.54 -6.14
N THR A 105 -1.89 -2.29 -7.43
CA THR A 105 -0.58 -2.50 -8.05
C THR A 105 0.48 -1.54 -7.50
N VAL A 106 0.16 -0.27 -7.30
CA VAL A 106 1.09 0.71 -6.70
C VAL A 106 1.38 0.34 -5.24
N GLY A 107 0.36 -0.06 -4.49
CA GLY A 107 0.50 -0.55 -3.11
C GLY A 107 1.43 -1.76 -3.03
N GLN A 108 1.22 -2.76 -3.88
CA GLN A 108 2.13 -3.91 -4.02
C GLN A 108 3.55 -3.46 -4.37
N ALA A 109 3.73 -2.63 -5.38
CA ALA A 109 5.05 -2.17 -5.82
C ALA A 109 5.82 -1.44 -4.71
N LEU A 110 5.13 -0.56 -3.97
CA LEU A 110 5.71 0.19 -2.86
C LEU A 110 6.07 -0.74 -1.70
N LEU A 111 5.17 -1.65 -1.31
CA LEU A 111 5.45 -2.58 -0.21
C LEU A 111 6.58 -3.53 -0.56
N LEU A 112 6.59 -4.06 -1.79
CA LEU A 112 7.66 -4.92 -2.30
C LEU A 112 9.00 -4.20 -2.30
N TYR A 113 9.04 -2.94 -2.73
CA TYR A 113 10.24 -2.11 -2.71
C TYR A 113 10.74 -1.87 -1.29
N VAL A 114 9.86 -1.51 -0.34
CA VAL A 114 10.24 -1.28 1.06
C VAL A 114 10.72 -2.57 1.72
N LEU A 115 10.02 -3.69 1.57
CA LEU A 115 10.50 -4.99 2.05
C LEU A 115 11.84 -5.36 1.43
N GLY A 116 12.03 -5.04 0.15
CA GLY A 116 13.31 -5.16 -0.55
C GLY A 116 14.44 -4.39 0.14
N TRP A 117 14.17 -3.21 0.71
CA TRP A 117 15.15 -2.47 1.51
C TRP A 117 15.58 -3.25 2.74
N TYR A 118 14.61 -3.82 3.45
CA TYR A 118 14.86 -4.61 4.67
C TYR A 118 15.68 -5.85 4.36
N ALA A 119 15.35 -6.57 3.30
CA ALA A 119 16.09 -7.75 2.87
C ALA A 119 17.51 -7.41 2.35
N ALA A 120 17.63 -6.46 1.42
CA ALA A 120 18.89 -6.17 0.74
C ALA A 120 19.79 -5.15 1.47
N GLY A 121 19.26 -4.41 2.45
CA GLY A 121 19.98 -3.35 3.16
C GLY A 121 20.26 -2.08 2.34
N THR A 122 19.59 -1.91 1.19
CA THR A 122 19.84 -0.80 0.25
C THR A 122 18.55 -0.31 -0.39
N ARG A 123 18.50 0.99 -0.71
CA ARG A 123 17.39 1.63 -1.44
C ARG A 123 17.73 1.93 -2.91
N ARG A 124 18.90 1.49 -3.37
CA ARG A 124 19.40 1.86 -4.70
C ARG A 124 18.75 0.97 -5.75
N LEU A 125 17.91 1.54 -6.62
CA LEU A 125 17.30 0.83 -7.76
C LEU A 125 18.30 0.27 -8.78
N ARG A 126 19.58 0.66 -8.72
CA ARG A 126 20.64 0.04 -9.53
C ARG A 126 21.24 -1.23 -8.89
N SER A 127 20.80 -1.61 -7.70
CA SER A 127 21.32 -2.78 -6.97
C SER A 127 20.62 -4.05 -7.44
N PRO A 128 21.34 -5.04 -8.00
CA PRO A 128 20.75 -6.33 -8.34
C PRO A 128 20.27 -7.08 -7.09
N GLN A 129 20.86 -6.86 -5.91
CA GLN A 129 20.42 -7.47 -4.66
C GLN A 129 19.01 -7.02 -4.26
N LEU A 130 18.69 -5.74 -4.46
CA LEU A 130 17.36 -5.21 -4.20
C LEU A 130 16.33 -5.85 -5.12
N TRP A 131 16.59 -5.87 -6.43
CA TRP A 131 15.68 -6.47 -7.40
C TRP A 131 15.55 -7.98 -7.24
N LEU A 132 16.62 -8.67 -6.84
CA LEU A 132 16.56 -10.08 -6.52
C LEU A 132 15.65 -10.32 -5.31
N ALA A 133 15.80 -9.54 -4.23
CA ALA A 133 14.91 -9.64 -3.08
C ALA A 133 13.45 -9.39 -3.46
N MET A 134 13.17 -8.34 -4.24
CA MET A 134 11.83 -8.04 -4.74
C MET A 134 11.27 -9.19 -5.60
N ALA A 135 12.04 -9.71 -6.55
CA ALA A 135 11.61 -10.80 -7.43
C ALA A 135 11.30 -12.09 -6.63
N LEU A 136 12.08 -12.40 -5.61
CA LEU A 136 11.83 -13.55 -4.74
C LEU A 136 10.60 -13.38 -3.84
N MET A 137 10.26 -12.14 -3.47
CA MET A 137 9.10 -11.85 -2.64
C MET A 137 7.80 -11.66 -3.44
N ALA A 138 7.89 -11.33 -4.74
CA ALA A 138 6.73 -11.07 -5.60
C ALA A 138 5.64 -12.15 -5.56
N PRO A 139 5.95 -13.48 -5.56
CA PRO A 139 4.93 -14.52 -5.49
C PRO A 139 4.04 -14.49 -4.22
N PHE A 140 4.50 -13.86 -3.15
CA PHE A 140 3.72 -13.67 -1.92
C PHE A 140 2.71 -12.51 -2.01
N PHE A 141 2.61 -11.85 -3.16
CA PHE A 141 1.63 -10.81 -3.44
C PHE A 141 0.55 -11.26 -4.44
N GLN A 142 0.42 -12.57 -4.64
CA GLN A 142 -0.58 -13.14 -5.55
C GLN A 142 -2.02 -12.80 -5.14
N ILE A 143 -2.84 -12.42 -6.12
CA ILE A 143 -4.27 -12.11 -5.95
C ILE A 143 -5.11 -13.38 -6.12
N THR A 144 -4.66 -14.28 -6.98
CA THR A 144 -5.34 -15.55 -7.31
C THR A 144 -4.64 -16.74 -6.67
N GLY A 145 -5.35 -17.87 -6.56
CA GLY A 145 -4.79 -19.12 -6.06
C GLY A 145 -4.67 -19.12 -4.54
N TYR A 146 -3.45 -18.96 -4.02
CA TYR A 146 -3.18 -19.09 -2.58
C TYR A 146 -3.32 -17.78 -1.80
N ASN A 147 -4.12 -16.84 -2.29
CA ASN A 147 -4.25 -15.51 -1.68
C ASN A 147 -4.69 -15.61 -0.21
N GLY A 148 -5.74 -16.37 0.08
CA GLY A 148 -6.25 -16.56 1.44
C GLY A 148 -5.33 -17.33 2.39
N GLN A 149 -4.19 -17.86 1.92
CA GLN A 149 -3.26 -18.64 2.75
C GLN A 149 -1.89 -17.97 2.90
N MET A 150 -1.40 -17.30 1.85
CA MET A 150 -0.01 -16.85 1.79
C MET A 150 0.17 -15.42 1.29
N ALA A 151 -0.89 -14.75 0.82
CA ALA A 151 -0.71 -13.41 0.28
C ALA A 151 -0.53 -12.38 1.40
N VAL A 152 0.40 -11.45 1.15
CA VAL A 152 0.67 -10.30 2.02
C VAL A 152 -0.41 -9.22 1.88
N ILE A 153 -1.08 -9.17 0.72
CA ILE A 153 -2.11 -8.19 0.39
C ILE A 153 -3.44 -8.91 0.12
N ASP A 154 -4.52 -8.33 0.65
CA ASP A 154 -5.88 -8.82 0.46
C ASP A 154 -6.45 -8.36 -0.90
N ASN A 155 -7.41 -9.12 -1.42
CA ASN A 155 -8.10 -8.79 -2.66
C ASN A 155 -9.09 -7.62 -2.50
N ALA A 156 -9.54 -7.35 -1.27
CA ALA A 156 -10.41 -6.23 -0.96
C ALA A 156 -9.66 -4.90 -1.09
N PHE A 157 -10.12 -4.06 -2.02
CA PHE A 157 -9.58 -2.74 -2.26
C PHE A 157 -9.61 -1.88 -0.99
N THR A 158 -10.70 -1.94 -0.23
CA THR A 158 -10.82 -1.27 1.07
C THR A 158 -9.62 -1.62 1.96
N TYR A 159 -9.28 -2.89 2.11
CA TYR A 159 -8.27 -3.36 3.06
C TYR A 159 -6.85 -2.86 2.75
N ASN A 160 -6.58 -2.43 1.53
CA ASN A 160 -5.31 -1.77 1.22
C ASN A 160 -5.13 -0.45 1.95
N PHE A 161 -6.17 0.35 2.11
CA PHE A 161 -6.14 1.60 2.91
C PHE A 161 -6.01 1.37 4.41
N PHE A 162 -6.48 0.23 4.90
CA PHE A 162 -6.55 -0.05 6.34
C PHE A 162 -5.35 -0.84 6.83
N TYR A 163 -4.68 -1.60 5.96
CA TYR A 163 -3.58 -2.47 6.34
C TYR A 163 -2.33 -2.22 5.51
N ALA A 164 -2.38 -2.40 4.18
CA ALA A 164 -1.19 -2.34 3.33
C ALA A 164 -0.49 -0.96 3.38
N PHE A 165 -1.24 0.14 3.23
CA PHE A 165 -0.69 1.49 3.31
C PHE A 165 -0.19 1.87 4.71
N PRO A 166 -0.97 1.66 5.81
CA PRO A 166 -0.44 1.88 7.15
C PRO A 166 0.81 1.06 7.46
N LEU A 167 0.85 -0.21 7.03
CA LEU A 167 2.03 -1.06 7.17
C LEU A 167 3.23 -0.51 6.39
N LEU A 168 3.02 -0.07 5.14
CA LEU A 168 4.04 0.59 4.34
C LEU A 168 4.63 1.80 5.07
N LEU A 169 3.78 2.70 5.58
CA LEU A 169 4.20 3.89 6.31
C LEU A 169 4.96 3.52 7.60
N LEU A 170 4.48 2.52 8.33
CA LEU A 170 5.13 2.01 9.53
C LEU A 170 6.52 1.44 9.21
N LEU A 171 6.66 0.64 8.16
CA LEU A 171 7.95 0.10 7.73
C LEU A 171 8.92 1.22 7.29
N VAL A 172 8.42 2.27 6.63
CA VAL A 172 9.26 3.44 6.31
C VAL A 172 9.71 4.17 7.58
N LEU A 173 8.80 4.36 8.55
CA LEU A 173 9.09 4.99 9.84
C LEU A 173 10.12 4.20 10.65
N LEU A 174 10.00 2.87 10.68
CA LEU A 174 10.88 1.97 11.44
C LEU A 174 12.25 1.73 10.78
N TRP A 175 12.43 2.15 9.53
CA TRP A 175 13.66 1.90 8.79
C TRP A 175 14.95 2.40 9.47
N PRO A 176 15.02 3.63 10.02
CA PRO A 176 16.23 4.11 10.69
C PRO A 176 16.57 3.25 11.92
N LEU A 177 15.55 2.82 12.67
CA LEU A 177 15.72 1.95 13.83
C LEU A 177 16.26 0.58 13.41
N TYR A 178 15.67 -0.02 12.37
CA TYR A 178 16.15 -1.29 11.82
C TYR A 178 17.61 -1.21 11.37
N ARG A 179 17.99 -0.13 10.66
CA ARG A 179 19.38 0.08 10.23
C ARG A 179 20.35 0.24 11.41
N ALA A 180 19.96 1.00 12.42
CA ALA A 180 20.76 1.22 13.62
C ALA A 180 20.98 -0.11 14.36
N GLY A 181 19.92 -0.88 14.58
CA GLY A 181 19.98 -2.22 15.17
C GLY A 181 20.87 -3.18 14.39
N ARG A 182 20.74 -3.21 13.05
CA ARG A 182 21.61 -4.02 12.18
C ARG A 182 23.10 -3.63 12.22
N ALA A 183 23.40 -2.36 12.46
CA ALA A 183 24.76 -1.85 12.54
C ALA A 183 25.34 -1.94 13.96
N GLY A 184 24.54 -2.31 14.97
CA GLY A 184 24.93 -2.23 16.38
C GLY A 184 25.17 -0.79 16.86
N GLN A 185 24.56 0.21 16.21
CA GLN A 185 24.77 1.62 16.51
C GLN A 185 23.53 2.22 17.19
N PRO A 186 23.69 3.20 18.11
CA PRO A 186 22.55 3.93 18.65
C PRO A 186 21.87 4.77 17.56
N VAL A 187 20.55 4.91 17.64
CA VAL A 187 19.76 5.74 16.72
C VAL A 187 20.20 7.20 16.88
N ARG A 188 21.01 7.71 15.95
CA ARG A 188 21.37 9.13 15.92
C ARG A 188 20.34 9.89 15.11
N HIS A 189 19.55 10.74 15.76
CA HIS A 189 18.82 11.81 15.08
C HIS A 189 19.87 12.79 14.52
N HIS A 190 20.16 12.74 13.23
CA HIS A 190 20.96 13.80 12.60
C HIS A 190 20.12 15.09 12.61
N PRO A 191 20.53 16.16 13.32
CA PRO A 191 19.98 17.46 13.03
C PRO A 191 20.44 17.78 11.60
N ARG A 192 19.50 18.10 10.70
CA ARG A 192 19.85 18.66 9.40
C ARG A 192 20.78 19.84 9.65
N GLN A 193 22.02 19.76 9.16
CA GLN A 193 22.87 20.93 9.03
C GLN A 193 22.11 21.92 8.14
N GLN A 194 21.73 23.04 8.73
CA GLN A 194 21.27 24.22 8.01
C GLN A 194 22.46 24.70 7.17
N HIS A 195 22.29 24.64 5.85
CA HIS A 195 23.04 25.44 4.89
C HIS A 195 22.05 26.38 4.23
#